data_AF-A0A402CPY6-F1
#
_entry.id   AF-A0A402CPY6-F1
#
_cell.length_a   1.000
_cell.length_b   1.000
_cell.length_c   1.000
_cell.angle_alpha   90.00
_cell.angle_beta   90.00
_cell.angle_gamma   90.00
#
_symmetry.space_group_name_H-M   'P 1'
#
loop_
_entity.id
_entity.type
_entity.pdbx_description
1 polymer ?
#
loop_
_entity_poly.entity_id
_entity_poly.type
_entity_poly.pdbx_seq_one_letter_code
_entity_poly.pdbx_strand_id
1 'polypeptide(L)'
;MTDIPTIEPIKPCWHMKSLISGLVDGSVTGMVQKYALWHLAHCPRCQAALDALKQVSERLRRLGAAAPPALAAEGASLSPDRWAAMEAAWEEAESRAP
;
A
#
# COMPACT_ATOMS: atom_id res chain seq x y z
N MET A 1 14.29 10.97 23.38
CA MET A 1 14.46 11.05 21.92
C MET A 1 14.50 9.61 21.42
N THR A 2 13.36 9.08 20.99
CA THR A 2 13.29 7.74 20.40
C THR A 2 13.77 7.84 18.96
N ASP A 3 14.93 7.24 18.66
CA ASP A 3 15.40 7.07 17.30
C ASP A 3 14.34 6.33 16.50
N ILE A 4 13.77 7.01 15.49
CA ILE A 4 12.95 6.36 14.48
C ILE A 4 13.93 5.58 13.61
N PRO A 5 13.84 4.24 13.55
CA PRO A 5 14.75 3.45 12.74
C PRO A 5 14.66 3.91 11.28
N THR A 6 15.81 4.20 10.66
CA THR A 6 15.88 4.50 9.23
C THR A 6 15.48 3.25 8.46
N ILE A 7 14.25 3.24 7.96
CA ILE A 7 13.76 2.19 7.07
C ILE A 7 14.46 2.37 5.73
N GLU A 8 15.36 1.45 5.37
CA GLU A 8 15.91 1.44 4.02
C GLU A 8 14.77 1.34 2.99
N PRO A 9 14.76 2.20 1.94
CA PRO A 9 13.67 2.23 0.99
C PRO A 9 13.64 0.94 0.18
N ILE A 10 12.55 0.18 0.32
CA ILE A 10 12.30 -1.04 -0.43
C ILE A 10 12.07 -0.67 -1.90
N LYS A 11 13.06 -0.97 -2.75
CA LYS A 11 13.05 -0.57 -4.16
C LYS A 11 13.07 -1.80 -5.08
N PRO A 12 11.92 -2.26 -5.62
CA PRO A 12 11.92 -3.37 -6.57
C PRO A 12 12.61 -3.01 -7.88
N CYS A 13 12.92 -4.01 -8.70
CA CYS A 13 13.31 -3.81 -10.09
C CYS A 13 12.25 -2.97 -10.82
N TRP A 14 12.68 -2.08 -11.71
CA TRP A 14 11.79 -1.13 -12.39
C TRP A 14 10.62 -1.80 -13.12
N HIS A 15 10.89 -2.93 -13.82
CA HIS A 15 9.89 -3.69 -14.57
C HIS A 15 8.96 -4.53 -13.69
N MET A 16 9.30 -4.71 -12.41
CA MET A 16 8.52 -5.50 -11.47
C MET A 16 7.52 -4.68 -10.68
N LYS A 17 7.60 -3.33 -10.71
CA LYS A 17 6.75 -2.45 -9.88
C LYS A 17 5.26 -2.77 -10.02
N SER A 18 4.73 -2.72 -11.24
CA SER A 18 3.31 -2.97 -11.48
C SER A 18 2.94 -4.45 -11.31
N LEU A 19 3.87 -5.37 -11.59
CA LEU A 19 3.64 -6.80 -11.46
C LEU A 19 3.51 -7.22 -9.99
N ILE A 20 4.29 -6.63 -9.10
CA ILE A 20 4.21 -6.91 -7.66
C ILE A 20 2.86 -6.48 -7.11
N SER A 21 2.39 -5.26 -7.44
CA SER A 21 1.04 -4.82 -7.04
C SER A 21 -0.04 -5.74 -7.60
N GLY A 22 0.07 -6.07 -8.89
CA GLY A 22 -0.90 -6.94 -9.56
C GLY A 22 -0.90 -8.39 -9.06
N LEU A 23 0.20 -8.86 -8.49
CA LEU A 23 0.26 -10.16 -7.80
C LEU A 23 -0.45 -10.12 -6.44
N VAL A 24 -0.45 -8.98 -5.75
CA VAL A 24 -1.09 -8.83 -4.44
C VAL A 24 -2.60 -8.66 -4.57
N ASP A 25 -3.07 -7.93 -5.58
CA ASP A 25 -4.50 -7.74 -5.85
C ASP A 25 -5.12 -8.85 -6.73
N GLY A 26 -4.29 -9.70 -7.34
CA GLY A 26 -4.73 -10.81 -8.20
C GLY A 26 -5.03 -10.44 -9.65
N SER A 27 -4.76 -9.20 -10.07
CA SER A 27 -4.96 -8.74 -11.45
C SER A 27 -3.96 -9.31 -12.45
N VAL A 28 -2.80 -9.79 -11.99
CA VAL A 28 -1.77 -10.41 -12.84
C VAL A 28 -2.03 -11.92 -12.94
N THR A 29 -2.34 -12.39 -14.15
CA THR A 29 -2.67 -13.79 -14.45
C THR A 29 -1.86 -14.35 -15.63
N GLY A 30 -2.00 -15.65 -15.90
CA GLY A 30 -1.44 -16.29 -17.10
C GLY A 30 0.08 -16.27 -17.17
N MET A 31 0.63 -15.98 -18.36
CA MET A 31 2.08 -16.00 -18.59
C MET A 31 2.82 -14.89 -17.85
N VAL A 32 2.19 -13.73 -17.70
CA VAL A 32 2.77 -12.60 -16.96
C VAL A 32 2.94 -12.95 -15.49
N GLN A 33 1.96 -13.65 -14.90
CA GLN A 33 2.05 -14.17 -13.54
C GLN A 33 3.20 -15.16 -13.39
N LYS A 34 3.33 -16.12 -14.31
CA LYS A 34 4.44 -17.09 -14.28
C LYS A 34 5.80 -16.41 -14.37
N TYR A 35 5.94 -15.43 -15.26
CA TYR A 35 7.16 -14.61 -15.37
C TYR A 35 7.47 -13.89 -14.05
N ALA A 36 6.47 -13.23 -13.45
CA ALA A 36 6.65 -12.49 -12.21
C ALA A 36 7.08 -13.41 -11.06
N LEU A 37 6.45 -14.58 -10.92
CA LEU A 37 6.81 -15.59 -9.93
C LEU A 37 8.22 -16.15 -10.17
N TRP A 38 8.60 -16.41 -11.41
CA TRP A 38 9.96 -16.82 -11.75
C TRP A 38 10.99 -15.75 -11.36
N HIS A 39 10.71 -14.47 -11.64
CA HIS A 39 11.61 -13.39 -11.24
C HIS A 39 11.76 -13.29 -9.72
N LEU A 40 10.64 -13.38 -8.98
CA LEU A 40 10.63 -13.32 -7.52
C LEU A 40 11.50 -14.43 -6.89
N ALA A 41 11.47 -15.64 -7.46
CA ALA A 41 12.29 -16.75 -7.00
C ALA A 41 13.81 -16.49 -7.10
N HIS A 42 14.23 -15.56 -7.96
CA HIS A 42 15.66 -15.28 -8.22
C HIS A 42 16.09 -13.87 -7.82
N CYS A 43 15.18 -13.01 -7.35
CA CYS A 43 15.48 -11.63 -6.98
C CYS A 43 15.05 -11.32 -5.54
N PRO A 44 15.97 -11.41 -4.55
CA PRO A 44 15.66 -11.16 -3.14
C PRO A 44 15.06 -9.77 -2.89
N ARG A 45 15.47 -8.77 -3.66
CA ARG A 45 14.95 -7.40 -3.57
C ARG A 45 13.49 -7.29 -3.98
N CYS A 46 13.08 -7.98 -5.04
CA CYS A 46 11.68 -8.02 -5.46
C CYS A 46 10.83 -8.89 -4.52
N GLN A 47 11.42 -9.96 -3.95
CA GLN A 47 10.78 -10.77 -2.93
C GLN A 47 10.48 -9.95 -1.67
N ALA A 48 11.46 -9.19 -1.15
CA ALA A 48 11.25 -8.29 -0.02
C ALA A 48 10.17 -7.23 -0.29
N ALA A 49 10.11 -6.69 -1.51
CA ALA A 49 9.06 -5.76 -1.92
C ALA A 49 7.67 -6.39 -1.93
N LEU A 50 7.54 -7.62 -2.43
CA LEU A 50 6.27 -8.35 -2.38
C LEU A 50 5.83 -8.61 -0.93
N ASP A 51 6.75 -9.04 -0.07
CA ASP A 51 6.44 -9.38 1.31
C ASP A 51 6.04 -8.13 2.12
N ALA A 52 6.71 -7.01 1.90
CA ALA A 52 6.33 -5.74 2.50
C ALA A 52 4.94 -5.28 2.01
N LEU A 53 4.67 -5.37 0.71
CA LEU A 53 3.37 -5.00 0.17
C LEU A 53 2.25 -5.89 0.73
N LYS A 54 2.46 -7.21 0.82
CA LYS A 54 1.51 -8.14 1.45
C LYS A 54 1.21 -7.76 2.90
N GLN A 55 2.24 -7.42 3.67
CA GLN A 55 2.07 -6.99 5.07
C GLN A 55 1.24 -5.71 5.19
N VAL A 56 1.51 -4.72 4.33
CA VAL A 56 0.73 -3.47 4.28
C VAL A 56 -0.71 -3.76 3.88
N SER A 57 -0.95 -4.52 2.81
CA SER A 57 -2.29 -4.87 2.35
C SER A 57 -3.08 -5.64 3.40
N GLU A 58 -2.46 -6.58 4.11
CA GLU A 58 -3.12 -7.31 5.20
C GLU A 58 -3.43 -6.40 6.39
N ARG A 59 -2.53 -5.49 6.75
CA ARG A 59 -2.77 -4.50 7.80
C ARG A 59 -3.94 -3.59 7.45
N LEU A 60 -4.00 -3.09 6.22
CA LEU A 60 -5.12 -2.28 5.72
C LEU A 60 -6.43 -3.07 5.74
N ARG A 61 -6.41 -4.33 5.31
CA ARG A 61 -7.59 -5.22 5.35
C ARG A 61 -8.10 -5.40 6.77
N ARG A 62 -7.23 -5.62 7.76
CA ARG A 62 -7.61 -5.75 9.17
C ARG A 62 -8.21 -4.47 9.73
N LEU A 63 -7.62 -3.33 9.41
CA LEU A 63 -8.15 -2.03 9.82
C LEU A 63 -9.53 -1.77 9.21
N GLY A 64 -9.72 -2.12 7.93
CA GLY A 64 -11.02 -2.04 7.27
C GLY A 64 -12.05 -3.01 7.86
N ALA A 65 -11.66 -4.25 8.18
CA ALA A 65 -12.56 -5.23 8.81
C ALA A 65 -12.97 -4.85 10.24
N ALA A 66 -12.12 -4.12 10.96
CA ALA A 66 -12.43 -3.58 12.27
C ALA A 66 -13.23 -2.27 12.21
N ALA A 67 -13.49 -1.73 11.01
CA ALA A 67 -14.24 -0.49 10.86
C ALA A 67 -15.71 -0.69 11.31
N PRO A 68 -16.32 0.34 11.94
CA PRO A 68 -17.75 0.34 12.23
C PRO A 68 -18.57 0.02 10.97
N PRO A 69 -19.71 -0.70 11.09
CA PRO A 69 -20.55 -1.05 9.94
C PRO A 69 -20.96 0.16 9.08
N ALA A 70 -21.12 1.34 9.69
CA ALA A 70 -21.40 2.59 8.99
C ALA A 70 -20.30 3.04 8.02
N LEU A 71 -19.05 2.64 8.25
CA LEU A 71 -17.89 2.89 7.38
C LEU A 71 -17.56 1.68 6.49
N ALA A 72 -18.05 0.49 6.83
CA ALA A 72 -17.86 -0.74 6.05
C ALA A 72 -18.90 -0.90 4.93
N ALA A 73 -19.94 -0.05 4.90
CA ALA A 73 -20.92 -0.06 3.82
C ALA A 73 -20.27 0.31 2.48
N GLU A 74 -20.62 -0.43 1.44
CA GLU A 74 -20.15 -0.16 0.08
C GLU A 74 -20.64 1.23 -0.37
N GLY A 75 -19.71 2.13 -0.71
CA GLY A 75 -20.03 3.54 -1.00
C GLY A 75 -20.09 4.45 0.23
N ALA A 76 -19.67 4.00 1.41
CA ALA A 76 -19.46 4.87 2.57
C ALA A 76 -18.36 5.90 2.26
N SER A 77 -18.79 7.08 1.80
CA SER A 77 -17.95 8.25 1.66
C SER A 77 -18.06 9.13 2.90
N LEU A 78 -16.99 9.85 3.21
CA LEU A 78 -17.09 11.01 4.08
C LEU A 78 -18.05 12.02 3.45
N SER A 79 -18.75 12.79 4.28
CA SER A 79 -19.48 13.95 3.79
C SER A 79 -18.50 14.95 3.15
N PRO A 80 -18.96 15.78 2.19
CA PRO A 80 -18.12 16.82 1.58
C PRO A 80 -17.42 17.70 2.63
N ASP A 81 -18.12 18.10 3.68
CA ASP A 81 -17.55 18.92 4.76
C ASP A 81 -16.41 18.20 5.52
N ARG A 82 -16.55 16.89 5.74
CA ARG A 82 -15.49 16.10 6.39
C ARG A 82 -14.28 15.91 5.47
N TRP A 83 -14.51 15.78 4.16
CA TRP A 83 -13.43 15.76 3.17
C TRP A 83 -12.65 17.07 3.16
N ALA A 84 -13.36 18.20 3.06
CA ALA A 84 -12.74 19.52 3.07
C ALA A 84 -11.93 19.78 4.35
N ALA A 85 -12.44 19.33 5.51
CA ALA A 85 -11.71 19.44 6.77
C ALA A 85 -10.42 18.60 6.80
N MET A 86 -10.43 17.40 6.20
CA MET A 86 -9.23 16.56 6.10
C MET A 86 -8.19 17.15 5.13
N GLU A 87 -8.62 17.67 3.97
CA GLU A 87 -7.74 18.34 3.02
C GLU A 87 -7.08 19.57 3.65
N ALA A 88 -7.87 20.43 4.31
CA ALA A 88 -7.32 21.61 5.01
C ALA A 88 -6.30 21.23 6.09
N ALA A 89 -6.57 20.16 6.86
CA ALA A 89 -5.62 19.67 7.87
C ALA A 89 -4.32 19.13 7.25
N TRP A 90 -4.41 18.51 6.06
CA TRP A 90 -3.24 18.04 5.32
C TRP A 90 -2.40 19.21 4.81
N GLU A 91 -3.03 20.18 4.14
CA GLU A 91 -2.37 21.38 3.64
C GLU A 91 -1.68 22.16 4.78
N GLU A 92 -2.34 22.28 5.94
CA GLU A 92 -1.73 22.91 7.11
C GLU A 92 -0.46 22.16 7.55
N ALA A 93 -0.51 20.82 7.62
CA ALA A 93 0.64 20.01 8.00
C ALA A 93 1.81 20.13 7.00
N GLU A 94 1.51 20.16 5.69
CA GLU A 94 2.53 20.37 4.65
C GLU A 94 3.14 21.78 4.73
N SER A 95 2.33 22.80 4.99
CA SER A 95 2.82 24.18 5.14
C SER A 95 3.73 24.38 6.37
N ARG A 96 3.61 23.49 7.36
CA ARG A 96 4.43 23.47 8.58
C ARG A 96 5.69 22.62 8.43
N ALA A 97 5.85 21.87 7.34
CA ALA A 97 7.05 21.07 7.12
C ALA A 97 8.25 22.01 6.85
N PRO A 98 9.38 21.82 7.55
CA PRO A 98 10.56 22.68 7.45
C PRO A 98 11.31 22.56 6.11
#